data_AF-A0A1B0B674-F1
#
_entry.id   AF-A0A1B0B674-F1
#
_cell.length_a   1.000
_cell.length_b   1.000
_cell.length_c   1.000
_cell.angle_alpha   90.00
_cell.angle_beta   90.00
_cell.angle_gamma   90.00
#
_symmetry.space_group_name_H-M   'P 1'
#
loop_
_entity.id
_entity.type
_entity.pdbx_description
1 polymer ?
#
loop_
_entity_poly.entity_id
_entity_poly.type
_entity_poly.pdbx_seq_one_letter_code
_entity_poly.pdbx_strand_id
1 'polypeptide(L)'
;MYTWRVLKKAIWLSGWANKLKLLGVEIYPGCAAAEVLFHKDGSVKGVATNDVGIAKDGSPKDTFARGMELHAKTTIFAEGCRGHLTKQIMRQFNLNEGSQHQTYGIGLKEVWEIQPEKHQPGLVEHTIGWPLDMVVRFYITSMNQRLLQL
;
A
#
# COMPACT_ATOMS: atom_id res chain seq x y z
N MET A 1 21.80 -12.23 -0.17
CA MET A 1 20.60 -11.47 0.26
C MET A 1 20.63 -10.11 -0.45
N TYR A 2 19.51 -9.62 -0.97
CA TYR A 2 19.46 -8.33 -1.70
C TYR A 2 18.79 -7.25 -0.85
N THR A 3 19.41 -6.09 -0.74
CA THR A 3 18.78 -4.88 -0.18
C THR A 3 18.18 -4.04 -1.31
N TRP A 4 16.95 -3.55 -1.14
CA TRP A 4 16.24 -2.79 -2.17
C TRP A 4 15.56 -1.55 -1.57
N ARG A 5 15.53 -0.44 -2.32
CA ARG A 5 14.52 0.59 -2.09
C ARG A 5 13.21 0.10 -2.70
N VAL A 6 12.27 -0.28 -1.85
CA VAL A 6 10.94 -0.79 -2.27
C VAL A 6 10.27 0.17 -3.24
N LEU A 7 10.36 1.49 -3.01
CA LEU A 7 9.79 2.48 -3.93
C LEU A 7 10.42 2.39 -5.34
N LYS A 8 11.73 2.22 -5.46
CA LYS A 8 12.37 2.03 -6.78
C LYS A 8 11.96 0.73 -7.44
N LYS A 9 11.78 -0.33 -6.65
CA LYS A 9 11.27 -1.59 -7.17
C LYS A 9 9.81 -1.46 -7.63
N ALA A 10 8.98 -0.71 -6.90
CA ALA A 10 7.62 -0.40 -7.30
C ALA A 10 7.58 0.45 -8.58
N ILE A 11 8.45 1.46 -8.71
CA ILE A 11 8.60 2.26 -9.94
C ILE A 11 9.11 1.38 -11.09
N TRP A 12 10.08 0.52 -10.85
CA TRP A 12 10.58 -0.41 -11.87
C TRP A 12 9.49 -1.38 -12.32
N LEU A 13 8.71 -1.93 -11.38
CA LEU A 13 7.50 -2.71 -11.67
C LEU A 13 6.46 -1.86 -12.42
N SER A 14 6.32 -0.57 -12.12
CA SER A 14 5.48 0.35 -12.89
C SER A 14 6.02 0.61 -14.31
N GLY A 15 7.30 0.39 -14.58
CA GLY A 15 7.84 0.33 -15.95
C GLY A 15 7.20 -0.80 -16.77
N TRP A 16 6.69 -1.84 -16.10
CA TRP A 16 5.84 -2.85 -16.75
C TRP A 16 4.46 -2.32 -17.11
N ALA A 17 4.01 -1.17 -16.59
CA ALA A 17 2.72 -0.58 -16.92
C ALA A 17 2.57 -0.41 -18.44
N ASN A 18 3.63 -0.01 -19.17
CA ASN A 18 3.57 0.09 -20.63
C ASN A 18 3.34 -1.28 -21.29
N LYS A 19 4.00 -2.34 -20.79
CA LYS A 19 3.77 -3.71 -21.28
C LYS A 19 2.38 -4.21 -20.93
N LEU A 20 1.89 -3.95 -19.73
CA LEU A 20 0.56 -4.32 -19.26
C LEU A 20 -0.53 -3.61 -20.07
N LYS A 21 -0.34 -2.31 -20.39
CA LYS A 21 -1.23 -1.56 -21.29
C LYS A 21 -1.28 -2.17 -22.69
N LEU A 22 -0.15 -2.61 -23.24
CA LEU A 22 -0.12 -3.35 -24.52
C LEU A 22 -0.86 -4.70 -24.44
N LEU A 23 -0.94 -5.29 -23.25
CA LEU A 23 -1.73 -6.49 -22.97
C LEU A 23 -3.20 -6.17 -22.63
N GLY A 24 -3.64 -4.92 -22.78
CA GLY A 24 -5.01 -4.49 -22.53
C GLY A 24 -5.35 -4.20 -21.06
N VAL A 25 -4.36 -4.15 -20.17
CA VAL A 25 -4.58 -3.78 -18.76
C VAL A 25 -4.63 -2.28 -18.62
N GLU A 26 -5.75 -1.78 -18.08
CA GLU A 26 -5.91 -0.37 -17.75
C GLU A 26 -5.40 -0.08 -16.33
N ILE A 27 -4.65 1.01 -16.18
CA ILE A 27 -4.01 1.39 -14.92
C ILE A 27 -4.38 2.83 -14.60
N TYR A 28 -5.00 3.03 -13.44
CA TYR A 28 -5.51 4.32 -12.95
C TYR A 28 -4.74 4.78 -11.70
N PRO A 29 -3.53 5.34 -11.84
CA PRO A 29 -2.78 5.82 -10.70
C PRO A 29 -3.46 7.06 -10.09
N GLY A 30 -3.39 7.19 -8.76
CA GLY A 30 -4.02 8.32 -8.05
C GLY A 30 -5.54 8.19 -7.88
N CYS A 31 -6.16 7.14 -8.41
CA CYS A 31 -7.57 6.83 -8.21
C CYS A 31 -7.72 5.87 -7.02
N ALA A 32 -8.16 6.38 -5.86
CA ALA A 32 -8.42 5.53 -4.71
C ALA A 32 -9.80 4.90 -4.83
N ALA A 33 -9.87 3.56 -4.70
CA ALA A 33 -11.13 2.90 -4.42
C ALA A 33 -11.58 3.31 -3.00
N ALA A 34 -12.79 3.85 -2.88
CA ALA A 34 -13.32 4.43 -1.63
C ALA A 34 -14.55 3.68 -1.10
N GLU A 35 -15.25 2.95 -1.96
CA GLU A 35 -16.46 2.20 -1.61
C GLU A 35 -16.48 0.83 -2.30
N VAL A 36 -17.02 -0.18 -1.61
CA VAL A 36 -17.33 -1.49 -2.19
C VAL A 36 -18.77 -1.49 -2.68
N LEU A 37 -18.97 -1.88 -3.94
CA LEU A 37 -20.29 -2.05 -4.53
C LEU A 37 -20.74 -3.50 -4.40
N PHE A 38 -22.00 -3.71 -4.03
CA PHE A 38 -22.59 -5.05 -3.90
C PHE A 38 -23.75 -5.24 -4.88
N HIS A 39 -23.92 -6.47 -5.34
CA HIS A 39 -25.13 -6.93 -6.02
C HIS A 39 -26.26 -7.15 -5.00
N LYS A 40 -27.49 -7.30 -5.50
CA LYS A 40 -28.67 -7.58 -4.66
C LYS A 40 -28.58 -8.92 -3.91
N ASP A 41 -27.81 -9.87 -4.43
CA ASP A 41 -27.56 -11.17 -3.79
C ASP A 41 -26.46 -11.11 -2.71
N GLY A 42 -25.87 -9.94 -2.47
CA GLY A 42 -24.80 -9.72 -1.50
C GLY A 42 -23.39 -10.00 -2.04
N SER A 43 -23.23 -10.45 -3.28
CA SER A 43 -21.91 -10.62 -3.90
C SER A 43 -21.26 -9.27 -4.26
N VAL A 44 -19.93 -9.23 -4.33
CA VAL A 44 -19.20 -8.01 -4.71
C VAL A 44 -19.40 -7.72 -6.20
N LYS A 45 -19.92 -6.53 -6.51
CA LYS A 45 -20.12 -6.00 -7.86
C LYS A 45 -18.88 -5.26 -8.39
N GLY A 46 -18.09 -4.67 -7.50
CA GLY A 46 -16.98 -3.81 -7.87
C GLY A 46 -16.59 -2.82 -6.78
N VAL A 47 -15.98 -1.71 -7.21
CA VAL A 47 -15.60 -0.58 -6.35
C VAL A 47 -16.02 0.74 -6.98
N ALA A 48 -16.22 1.77 -6.15
CA ALA A 48 -16.31 3.15 -6.62
C ALA A 48 -15.07 3.94 -6.19
N THR A 49 -14.62 4.87 -7.03
CA THR A 49 -13.54 5.80 -6.66
C THR A 49 -14.06 6.89 -5.74
N ASN A 50 -13.16 7.66 -5.11
CA ASN A 50 -13.55 8.81 -4.31
C ASN A 50 -14.23 9.90 -5.16
N ASP A 51 -15.22 10.57 -4.56
CA ASP A 51 -15.71 11.87 -5.04
C ASP A 51 -14.58 12.91 -4.93
N VAL A 52 -14.59 13.92 -5.81
CA VAL A 52 -13.66 15.05 -5.80
C VAL A 52 -14.42 16.37 -5.69
N GLY A 53 -13.75 17.42 -5.26
CA GLY A 53 -14.39 18.74 -5.08
C GLY A 53 -15.29 18.80 -3.84
N ILE A 54 -14.96 18.09 -2.77
CA ILE A 54 -15.63 18.20 -1.47
C ILE A 54 -14.82 19.15 -0.57
N ALA A 55 -15.49 20.05 0.15
CA ALA A 55 -14.87 20.97 1.11
C ALA A 55 -14.55 20.27 2.43
N LYS A 56 -13.72 20.92 3.27
CA LYS A 56 -13.28 20.36 4.56
C LYS A 56 -14.45 20.08 5.51
N ASP A 57 -15.54 20.82 5.37
CA ASP A 57 -16.79 20.65 6.11
C ASP A 57 -17.73 19.58 5.52
N GLY A 58 -17.36 18.96 4.39
CA GLY A 58 -18.15 17.95 3.69
C GLY A 58 -19.12 18.49 2.63
N SER A 59 -19.23 19.82 2.47
CA SER A 59 -20.09 20.41 1.45
C SER A 59 -19.51 20.25 0.03
N PRO A 60 -20.33 20.08 -1.02
CA PRO A 60 -19.85 20.03 -2.40
C PRO A 60 -19.41 21.44 -2.86
N LYS A 61 -18.25 21.52 -3.51
CA LYS A 61 -17.77 22.73 -4.18
C LYS A 61 -18.33 22.82 -5.60
N ASP A 62 -18.16 23.96 -6.25
CA ASP A 62 -18.51 24.15 -7.66
C ASP A 62 -17.77 23.17 -8.60
N THR A 63 -16.62 22.66 -8.16
CA THR A 63 -15.82 21.64 -8.88
C THR A 63 -16.15 20.22 -8.45
N PHE A 64 -17.31 19.98 -7.83
CA PHE A 64 -17.70 18.66 -7.37
C PHE A 64 -17.89 17.71 -8.55
N ALA A 65 -17.29 16.52 -8.44
CA ALA A 65 -17.55 15.42 -9.36
C ALA A 65 -17.65 14.10 -8.60
N ARG A 66 -18.68 13.32 -8.94
CA ARG A 66 -18.89 11.98 -8.40
C ARG A 66 -17.78 11.04 -8.85
N GLY A 67 -17.40 10.13 -7.96
CA GLY A 67 -16.50 9.02 -8.24
C GLY A 67 -17.08 8.09 -9.30
N MET A 68 -16.19 7.36 -9.96
CA MET A 68 -16.55 6.40 -11.00
C MET A 68 -16.78 5.02 -10.39
N GLU A 69 -17.89 4.38 -10.78
CA GLU A 69 -18.12 2.97 -10.48
C GLU A 69 -17.37 2.06 -11.46
N LEU A 70 -16.58 1.14 -10.93
CA LEU A 70 -15.87 0.11 -11.67
C LEU A 70 -16.53 -1.23 -11.36
N HIS A 71 -17.39 -1.72 -12.26
CA HIS A 71 -18.03 -3.03 -12.12
C HIS A 71 -17.13 -4.11 -12.72
N ALA A 72 -16.96 -5.21 -11.99
CA ALA A 72 -16.14 -6.33 -12.42
C ALA A 72 -16.77 -7.65 -11.98
N LYS A 73 -16.58 -8.69 -12.79
CA LYS A 73 -16.98 -10.07 -12.40
C LYS A 73 -16.22 -10.57 -11.17
N THR A 74 -15.01 -10.07 -10.98
CA THR A 74 -14.16 -10.40 -9.84
C THR A 74 -13.35 -9.18 -9.47
N THR A 75 -13.37 -8.83 -8.19
CA THR A 75 -12.59 -7.72 -7.63
C THR A 75 -11.53 -8.29 -6.69
N ILE A 76 -10.26 -7.98 -6.96
CA ILE A 76 -9.14 -8.40 -6.12
C ILE A 76 -8.76 -7.24 -5.19
N PHE A 77 -8.85 -7.46 -3.88
CA PHE A 77 -8.46 -6.48 -2.88
C PHE A 77 -6.98 -6.67 -2.49
N ALA A 78 -6.15 -5.69 -2.84
CA ALA A 78 -4.69 -5.72 -2.64
C ALA A 78 -4.16 -4.46 -1.92
N GLU A 79 -4.92 -3.93 -0.96
CA GLU A 79 -4.59 -2.67 -0.25
C GLU A 79 -3.35 -2.75 0.66
N GLY A 80 -2.89 -3.96 1.00
CA GLY A 80 -1.78 -4.18 1.92
C GLY A 80 -2.21 -4.20 3.39
N CYS A 81 -1.32 -3.77 4.29
CA CYS A 81 -1.53 -3.89 5.73
C CYS A 81 -2.72 -3.03 6.19
N ARG A 82 -3.74 -3.69 6.78
CA ARG A 82 -4.94 -3.05 7.36
C ARG A 82 -5.74 -2.21 6.35
N GLY A 83 -5.95 -2.76 5.15
CA GLY A 83 -6.79 -2.16 4.10
C GLY A 83 -8.20 -1.79 4.56
N HIS A 84 -8.67 -0.61 4.17
CA HIS A 84 -9.92 -0.05 4.69
C HIS A 84 -11.15 -0.68 4.04
N LEU A 85 -11.10 -1.03 2.75
CA LEU A 85 -12.17 -1.76 2.07
C LEU A 85 -12.15 -3.23 2.46
N THR A 86 -10.95 -3.82 2.52
CA THR A 86 -10.74 -5.21 2.93
C THR A 86 -11.35 -5.45 4.31
N LYS A 87 -11.18 -4.52 5.25
CA LYS A 87 -11.82 -4.61 6.56
C LYS A 87 -13.35 -4.65 6.50
N GLN A 88 -13.98 -3.95 5.54
CA GLN A 88 -15.44 -4.00 5.35
C GLN A 88 -15.85 -5.36 4.76
N ILE A 89 -15.15 -5.85 3.74
CA ILE A 89 -15.36 -7.17 3.14
C ILE A 89 -15.26 -8.29 4.18
N MET A 90 -14.21 -8.27 5.01
CA MET A 90 -14.01 -9.26 6.06
C MET A 90 -15.19 -9.32 7.04
N ARG A 91 -15.80 -8.18 7.35
CA ARG A 91 -16.99 -8.13 8.21
C ARG A 91 -18.24 -8.62 7.48
N GLN A 92 -18.45 -8.16 6.24
CA GLN A 92 -19.62 -8.50 5.43
C GLN A 92 -19.78 -10.02 5.23
N PHE A 93 -18.67 -10.72 5.02
CA PHE A 93 -18.66 -12.16 4.76
C PHE A 93 -18.13 -13.00 5.92
N ASN A 94 -17.98 -12.41 7.12
CA ASN A 94 -17.46 -13.08 8.31
C ASN A 94 -16.12 -13.83 8.10
N LEU A 95 -15.21 -13.28 7.30
CA LEU A 95 -13.99 -13.97 6.82
C LEU A 95 -12.97 -14.28 7.93
N ASN A 96 -13.14 -13.71 9.13
CA ASN A 96 -12.28 -13.95 10.28
C ASN A 96 -12.90 -14.91 11.31
N GLU A 97 -14.03 -15.53 11.00
CA GLU A 97 -14.65 -16.50 11.90
C GLU A 97 -13.69 -17.65 12.22
N GLY A 98 -13.59 -18.01 13.50
CA GLY A 98 -12.65 -19.04 13.97
C GLY A 98 -11.17 -18.67 13.89
N SER A 99 -10.84 -17.44 13.47
CA SER A 99 -9.46 -16.95 13.39
C SER A 99 -9.11 -16.05 14.57
N GLN A 100 -7.84 -16.03 14.97
CA GLN A 100 -7.36 -15.04 15.94
C GLN A 100 -7.36 -13.64 15.31
N HIS A 101 -7.49 -12.61 16.17
CA HIS A 101 -7.41 -11.24 15.70
C HIS A 101 -6.03 -10.97 15.08
N GLN A 102 -5.99 -10.14 14.04
CA GLN A 102 -4.72 -9.73 13.44
C GLN A 102 -3.93 -8.86 14.43
N THR A 103 -2.63 -9.14 14.56
CA THR A 103 -1.67 -8.32 15.31
C THR A 103 -0.84 -7.49 14.35
N TYR A 104 -0.42 -6.30 14.79
CA TYR A 104 0.31 -5.35 13.96
C TYR A 104 1.52 -4.81 14.69
N GLY A 105 2.57 -4.49 13.94
CA GLY A 105 3.68 -3.66 14.38
C GLY A 105 3.71 -2.35 13.58
N ILE A 106 4.12 -1.26 14.21
CA ILE A 106 4.40 -0.01 13.52
C ILE A 106 5.87 0.02 13.11
N GLY A 107 6.12 0.29 11.84
CA GLY A 107 7.46 0.48 11.30
C GLY A 107 7.72 1.95 11.06
N LEU A 108 8.76 2.50 11.71
CA LEU A 108 9.29 3.82 11.41
C LEU A 108 10.57 3.63 10.59
N LYS A 109 10.76 4.48 9.58
CA LYS A 109 11.90 4.38 8.68
C LYS A 109 12.39 5.75 8.29
N GLU A 110 13.71 5.89 8.33
CA GLU A 110 14.44 7.03 7.82
C GLU A 110 15.51 6.56 6.82
N VAL A 111 15.99 7.48 5.99
CA VAL A 111 17.08 7.24 5.05
C VAL A 111 18.13 8.30 5.29
N TRP A 112 19.36 7.86 5.50
CA TRP A 112 20.48 8.71 5.87
C TRP A 112 21.59 8.60 4.82
N GLU A 113 22.30 9.70 4.59
CA GLU A 113 23.59 9.69 3.90
C GLU A 113 24.69 9.75 4.96
N ILE A 114 25.68 8.87 4.85
CA ILE A 114 26.78 8.76 5.81
C ILE A 114 28.13 8.85 5.11
N GLN A 115 29.17 9.12 5.88
CA GLN A 115 30.55 9.11 5.42
C GLN A 115 30.92 7.77 4.74
N PRO A 116 31.56 7.78 3.56
CA PRO A 116 31.91 6.57 2.82
C PRO A 116 32.74 5.55 3.62
N GLU A 117 33.64 6.01 4.49
CA GLU A 117 34.49 5.17 5.34
C GLU A 117 33.70 4.40 6.42
N LYS A 118 32.50 4.86 6.77
CA LYS A 118 31.57 4.18 7.70
C LYS A 118 30.56 3.29 6.96
N HIS A 119 30.52 3.36 5.63
CA HIS A 119 29.55 2.66 4.81
C HIS A 119 30.07 1.27 4.41
N GLN A 120 29.32 0.22 4.74
CA GLN A 120 29.66 -1.17 4.40
C GLN A 120 28.58 -1.77 3.49
N PRO A 121 28.67 -1.60 2.16
CA PRO A 121 27.61 -1.98 1.22
C PRO A 121 27.10 -3.42 1.42
N GLY A 122 25.79 -3.56 1.56
CA GLY A 122 25.13 -4.87 1.77
C GLY A 122 25.04 -5.32 3.22
N LEU A 123 25.65 -4.60 4.17
CA LEU A 123 25.48 -4.86 5.59
C LEU A 123 24.03 -4.65 6.00
N VAL A 124 23.51 -5.62 6.77
CA VAL A 124 22.18 -5.57 7.38
C VAL A 124 22.31 -5.92 8.86
N GLU A 125 22.08 -4.94 9.72
CA GLU A 125 22.16 -5.11 11.17
C GLU A 125 20.78 -5.09 11.80
N HIS A 126 20.61 -5.93 12.82
CA HIS A 126 19.40 -6.00 13.61
C HIS A 126 19.74 -5.92 15.09
N THR A 127 19.09 -5.05 15.84
CA THR A 127 19.27 -4.96 17.30
C THR A 127 17.93 -5.11 18.00
N ILE A 128 17.95 -5.63 19.23
CA ILE A 128 16.80 -5.71 20.13
C ILE A 128 17.20 -5.20 21.52
N GLY A 129 16.26 -4.64 22.27
CA GLY A 129 16.47 -4.12 23.63
C GLY A 129 16.37 -2.60 23.71
N TRP A 130 17.33 -1.96 24.38
CA TRP A 130 17.31 -0.52 24.67
C TRP A 130 17.02 0.33 23.41
N PRO A 131 16.17 1.37 23.47
CA PRO A 131 15.58 2.02 24.65
C PRO A 131 14.29 1.37 25.19
N LEU A 132 13.96 0.15 24.78
CA LEU A 132 12.69 -0.49 25.13
C LEU A 132 12.92 -1.75 25.97
N ASP A 133 12.00 -1.99 26.90
CA ASP A 133 11.96 -3.21 27.72
C ASP A 133 11.41 -4.43 26.94
N MET A 134 10.74 -4.19 25.80
CA MET A 134 10.14 -5.21 24.92
C MET A 134 10.93 -5.42 23.62
N VAL A 135 10.61 -6.50 22.88
CA VAL A 135 11.24 -6.88 21.60
C VAL A 135 10.85 -5.91 20.48
N VAL A 136 11.56 -4.79 20.36
CA VAL A 136 11.61 -3.98 19.15
C VAL A 136 12.88 -4.28 18.38
N ARG A 137 12.75 -4.43 17.07
CA ARG A 137 13.88 -4.66 16.17
C ARG A 137 14.23 -3.38 15.43
N PHE A 138 15.45 -2.92 15.57
CA PHE A 138 16.00 -1.93 14.65
C PHE A 138 16.59 -2.64 13.44
N TYR A 139 16.54 -1.98 12.29
CA TYR A 139 17.07 -2.49 11.04
C TYR A 139 17.95 -1.41 10.43
N ILE A 140 19.27 -1.64 10.38
CA ILE A 140 20.19 -0.78 9.65
C ILE A 140 20.57 -1.51 8.37
N THR A 141 20.38 -0.84 7.24
CA THR A 141 20.72 -1.41 5.93
C THR A 141 21.64 -0.46 5.20
N SER A 142 22.82 -0.95 4.86
CA SER A 142 23.81 -0.21 4.07
C SER A 142 23.55 -0.47 2.59
N MET A 143 22.93 0.50 1.90
CA MET A 143 22.56 0.34 0.50
C MET A 143 23.74 0.65 -0.42
N ASN A 144 23.98 -0.20 -1.43
CA ASN A 144 24.92 0.14 -2.49
C ASN A 144 24.47 1.44 -3.19
N GLN A 145 25.37 2.41 -3.36
CA GLN A 145 25.07 3.76 -3.89
C GLN A 145 24.38 3.74 -5.27
N ARG A 146 24.57 2.69 -6.08
CA ARG A 146 23.82 2.49 -7.34
C ARG A 146 22.30 2.41 -7.13
N LEU A 147 21.83 2.07 -5.94
CA LEU A 147 20.41 2.03 -5.57
C LEU A 147 19.90 3.37 -5.04
N LEU A 148 20.76 4.36 -4.80
CA LEU A 148 20.37 5.69 -4.27
C LEU A 148 20.12 6.73 -5.37
N GLN A 149 20.89 6.73 -6.47
CA GLN A 149 20.78 7.70 -7.57
C GLN A 149 19.45 7.59 -8.35
N LEU A 150 18.74 8.72 -8.50
CA LEU A 150 17.48 8.84 -9.25
C LEU A 150 17.67 8.50 -10.73
#